data_AF-A0A401TFX9-F1
#
_entry.id   AF-A0A401TFX9-F1
#
_cell.length_a   1.000
_cell.length_b   1.000
_cell.length_c   1.000
_cell.angle_alpha   90.00
_cell.angle_beta   90.00
_cell.angle_gamma   90.00
#
_symmetry.space_group_name_H-M   'P 1'
#
loop_
_entity.id
_entity.type
_entity.pdbx_description
1 polymer ?
#
loop_
_entity_poly.entity_id
_entity_poly.type
_entity_poly.pdbx_seq_one_letter_code
_entity_poly.pdbx_strand_id
1 'polypeptide(L)'
;SETVLLVIGDSSEAILPVIGDSSETVLLVIGDSSETILPVIGNSSEAILLVIGDSSETVLLVIGDSSETILPMIGDSSETVLPVIGDSSKTILLVIGTAVRPFSR
;
A
#
# COMPACT_ATOMS: atom_id res chain seq x y z
N SER A 1 -15.45 15.76 -4.98
CA SER A 1 -14.52 14.77 -4.45
C SER A 1 -14.61 13.51 -5.29
N GLU A 2 -13.76 13.43 -6.29
CA GLU A 2 -13.57 12.23 -7.11
C GLU A 2 -12.56 11.30 -6.44
N THR A 3 -12.93 10.05 -6.18
CA THR A 3 -12.00 9.05 -5.65
C THR A 3 -11.18 8.44 -6.79
N VAL A 4 -9.86 8.34 -6.61
CA VAL A 4 -9.03 7.50 -7.48
C VAL A 4 -9.10 6.08 -6.95
N LEU A 5 -9.65 5.15 -7.75
CA LEU A 5 -9.78 3.74 -7.39
C LEU A 5 -9.04 2.88 -8.41
N LEU A 6 -8.18 2.00 -7.91
CA LEU A 6 -7.59 0.94 -8.72
C LEU A 6 -7.71 -0.40 -7.97
N VAL A 7 -8.22 -1.42 -8.67
CA VAL A 7 -8.40 -2.77 -8.14
C VAL A 7 -7.70 -3.74 -9.09
N ILE A 8 -6.79 -4.54 -8.55
CA ILE A 8 -6.11 -5.62 -9.24
C ILE A 8 -6.51 -6.92 -8.55
N GLY A 9 -6.97 -7.89 -9.32
CA GLY A 9 -7.28 -9.23 -8.80
C GLY A 9 -6.02 -10.04 -8.51
N ASP A 10 -6.22 -11.31 -8.18
CA ASP A 10 -5.13 -12.22 -7.88
C ASP A 10 -4.25 -12.46 -9.12
N SER A 11 -2.95 -12.65 -8.91
CA SER A 11 -1.97 -12.86 -9.97
C SER A 11 -0.93 -13.91 -9.60
N SER A 12 -0.45 -14.67 -10.57
CA SER A 12 0.75 -15.49 -10.39
C SER A 12 2.04 -14.74 -10.73
N GLU A 13 1.91 -13.52 -11.23
CA GLU A 13 3.00 -12.66 -11.71
C GLU A 13 3.13 -11.40 -10.82
N ALA A 14 4.25 -10.70 -10.98
CA ALA A 14 4.49 -9.41 -10.33
C ALA A 14 3.40 -8.35 -10.61
N ILE A 15 3.01 -7.62 -9.57
CA ILE A 15 1.99 -6.56 -9.61
C ILE A 15 2.60 -5.20 -9.30
N LEU A 16 2.57 -4.25 -10.25
CA LEU A 16 3.30 -2.97 -10.18
C LEU A 16 2.44 -1.71 -10.47
N PRO A 17 1.35 -1.44 -9.72
CA PRO A 17 0.53 -0.25 -9.93
C PRO A 17 1.24 1.03 -9.47
N VAL A 18 1.05 2.09 -10.26
CA VAL A 18 1.48 3.44 -9.90
C VAL A 18 0.26 4.37 -9.96
N ILE A 19 -0.01 5.05 -8.86
CA ILE A 19 -1.02 6.12 -8.77
C ILE A 19 -0.28 7.42 -8.48
N GLY A 20 -0.49 8.44 -9.31
CA GLY A 20 0.10 9.77 -9.12
C GLY A 20 -0.54 10.57 -7.99
N ASP A 21 -0.13 11.83 -7.87
CA ASP A 21 -0.68 12.76 -6.88
C ASP A 21 -2.16 13.05 -7.13
N SER A 22 -2.92 13.25 -6.04
CA SER A 22 -4.35 13.55 -6.07
C SER A 22 -4.72 14.61 -5.04
N SER A 23 -5.71 15.46 -5.35
CA SER A 23 -6.32 16.34 -4.34
C SER A 23 -7.41 15.65 -3.52
N GLU A 24 -7.67 14.37 -3.78
CA GLU A 24 -8.80 13.62 -3.27
C GLU A 24 -8.34 12.26 -2.71
N THR A 25 -9.27 11.51 -2.15
CA THR A 25 -9.03 10.15 -1.66
C THR A 25 -8.49 9.20 -2.74
N VAL A 26 -7.42 8.47 -2.40
CA VAL A 26 -6.82 7.41 -3.22
C VAL A 26 -7.06 6.04 -2.57
N LEU A 27 -7.64 5.12 -3.34
CA LEU A 27 -7.90 3.74 -2.95
C LEU A 27 -7.20 2.78 -3.91
N LEU A 28 -6.34 1.93 -3.36
CA LEU A 28 -5.72 0.83 -4.10
C LEU A 28 -6.02 -0.50 -3.39
N VAL A 29 -6.52 -1.47 -4.15
CA VAL A 29 -6.74 -2.84 -3.67
C VAL A 29 -6.03 -3.80 -4.61
N ILE A 30 -5.21 -4.67 -4.05
CA ILE A 30 -4.47 -5.70 -4.76
C ILE A 30 -4.80 -7.04 -4.11
N GLY A 31 -5.24 -8.01 -4.92
CA GLY A 31 -5.45 -9.39 -4.50
C GLY A 31 -4.15 -10.12 -4.17
N ASP A 32 -4.23 -11.44 -4.06
CA ASP A 32 -3.08 -12.26 -3.69
C ASP A 32 -2.07 -12.36 -4.85
N SER A 33 -0.78 -12.50 -4.54
CA SER A 33 0.26 -12.75 -5.54
C SER A 33 1.18 -13.91 -5.18
N SER A 34 1.54 -14.72 -6.18
CA SER A 34 2.61 -15.71 -6.01
C SER A 34 4.02 -15.12 -6.11
N GLU A 35 4.17 -13.88 -6.58
CA GLU A 35 5.45 -13.20 -6.74
C GLU A 35 5.45 -11.88 -5.95
N THR A 36 5.97 -10.81 -6.56
CA THR A 36 6.22 -9.51 -5.93
C THR A 36 5.05 -8.54 -6.13
N ILE A 37 4.69 -7.81 -5.07
CA ILE A 37 3.72 -6.70 -5.13
C ILE A 37 4.44 -5.38 -4.81
N LEU A 38 4.45 -4.42 -5.76
CA LEU A 38 5.12 -3.10 -5.63
C LEU A 38 4.20 -1.90 -5.93
N PRO A 39 3.23 -1.57 -5.08
CA PRO A 39 2.44 -0.35 -5.23
C PRO A 39 3.25 0.92 -4.92
N VAL A 40 3.10 1.90 -5.80
CA VAL A 40 3.57 3.27 -5.59
C VAL A 40 2.38 4.22 -5.65
N ILE A 41 2.13 4.94 -4.56
CA ILE A 41 1.07 5.94 -4.46
C ILE A 41 1.69 7.30 -4.14
N GLY A 42 1.38 8.31 -4.95
CA GLY A 42 1.77 9.70 -4.74
C GLY A 42 1.05 10.34 -3.55
N ASN A 43 1.12 11.67 -3.46
CA ASN A 43 0.54 12.43 -2.36
C ASN A 43 -0.99 12.58 -2.50
N SER A 44 -1.69 12.71 -1.37
CA SER A 44 -3.13 13.03 -1.33
C SER A 44 -3.43 14.22 -0.42
N SER A 45 -4.34 15.12 -0.85
CA SER A 45 -4.87 16.16 0.08
C SER A 45 -5.95 15.64 1.04
N GLU A 46 -6.50 14.44 0.82
CA GLU A 46 -7.44 13.80 1.74
C GLU A 46 -6.79 12.56 2.33
N ALA A 47 -7.08 11.38 1.79
CA ALA A 47 -6.66 10.11 2.36
C ALA A 47 -6.02 9.18 1.32
N ILE A 48 -5.11 8.32 1.79
CA ILE A 48 -4.55 7.20 1.04
C ILE A 48 -4.91 5.92 1.78
N LEU A 49 -5.71 5.06 1.15
CA LEU A 49 -6.02 3.72 1.65
C LEU A 49 -5.46 2.69 0.69
N LEU A 50 -4.76 1.71 1.24
CA LEU A 50 -4.19 0.61 0.48
C LEU A 50 -4.49 -0.71 1.17
N VAL A 51 -4.95 -1.68 0.39
CA VAL A 51 -5.13 -3.06 0.82
C VAL A 51 -4.36 -3.97 -0.14
N ILE A 52 -3.50 -4.81 0.42
CA ILE A 52 -2.76 -5.83 -0.31
C ILE A 52 -3.10 -7.19 0.33
N GLY A 53 -3.46 -8.16 -0.51
CA GLY A 53 -3.61 -9.57 -0.13
C GLY A 53 -2.28 -10.23 0.26
N ASP A 54 -2.28 -11.55 0.32
CA ASP A 54 -1.09 -12.32 0.68
C ASP A 54 -0.09 -12.38 -0.49
N SER A 55 1.19 -12.51 -0.17
CA SER A 55 2.26 -12.70 -1.16
C SER A 55 3.17 -13.88 -0.79
N SER A 56 3.48 -14.74 -1.77
CA SER A 56 4.47 -15.81 -1.56
C SER A 56 5.91 -15.29 -1.53
N GLU A 57 6.18 -14.09 -2.05
CA GLU A 57 7.53 -13.51 -2.03
C GLU A 57 7.55 -12.17 -1.30
N THR A 58 7.60 -11.06 -2.03
CA THR A 58 7.95 -9.74 -1.48
C THR A 58 6.82 -8.73 -1.69
N VAL A 59 6.53 -7.96 -0.64
CA VAL A 59 5.69 -6.76 -0.71
C VAL A 59 6.56 -5.54 -0.41
N LEU A 60 6.79 -4.67 -1.39
CA LEU A 60 7.38 -3.34 -1.15
C LEU A 60 6.34 -2.27 -1.42
N LEU A 61 6.26 -1.33 -0.49
CA LEU A 61 5.26 -0.28 -0.54
C LEU A 61 5.94 1.08 -0.55
N VAL A 62 5.48 1.97 -1.44
CA VAL A 62 5.80 3.39 -1.37
C VAL A 62 4.50 4.20 -1.35
N ILE A 63 4.24 4.90 -0.25
CA ILE A 63 3.12 5.83 -0.11
C ILE A 63 3.67 7.22 0.20
N GLY A 64 3.24 8.22 -0.58
CA GLY A 64 3.53 9.63 -0.34
C GLY A 64 2.77 10.22 0.86
N ASP A 65 2.80 11.54 0.99
CA ASP A 65 2.21 12.28 2.09
C ASP A 65 0.69 12.41 1.96
N SER A 66 0.02 12.63 3.09
CA SER A 66 -1.42 12.91 3.16
C SER A 66 -1.75 14.06 4.12
N SER A 67 -2.72 14.92 3.78
CA SER A 67 -3.18 15.91 4.76
C SER A 67 -4.10 15.33 5.84
N GLU A 68 -4.67 14.14 5.65
CA GLU A 68 -5.60 13.56 6.63
C GLU A 68 -5.16 12.19 7.12
N THR A 69 -5.07 11.19 6.25
CA THR A 69 -4.95 9.79 6.70
C THR A 69 -4.20 8.92 5.70
N ILE A 70 -3.30 8.06 6.21
CA ILE A 70 -2.66 6.98 5.46
C ILE A 70 -2.95 5.64 6.17
N LEU A 71 -3.66 4.71 5.51
CA LEU A 71 -3.99 3.38 6.05
C LEU A 71 -3.58 2.23 5.10
N PRO A 72 -2.32 1.77 5.15
CA PRO A 72 -1.91 0.52 4.52
C PRO A 72 -2.26 -0.71 5.37
N MET A 73 -2.97 -1.65 4.76
CA MET A 73 -3.24 -2.99 5.24
C MET A 73 -2.55 -3.99 4.31
N ILE A 74 -1.69 -4.84 4.87
CA ILE A 74 -0.91 -5.83 4.12
C ILE A 74 -1.16 -7.20 4.72
N GLY A 75 -1.50 -8.17 3.87
CA GLY A 75 -1.57 -9.59 4.21
C GLY A 75 -0.22 -10.18 4.63
N ASP A 76 -0.18 -11.50 4.74
CA ASP A 76 1.06 -12.23 5.03
C ASP A 76 2.00 -12.22 3.81
N SER A 77 3.30 -12.20 4.08
CA SER A 77 4.33 -12.42 3.08
C SER A 77 5.32 -13.46 3.59
N SER A 78 5.67 -14.44 2.75
CA SER A 78 6.58 -15.52 3.16
C SER A 78 8.03 -15.05 3.31
N GLU A 79 8.44 -14.00 2.58
CA GLU A 79 9.84 -13.53 2.59
C GLU A 79 10.01 -12.16 3.27
N THR A 80 9.38 -11.11 2.72
CA THR A 80 9.68 -9.72 3.10
C THR A 80 8.52 -8.75 2.87
N VAL A 81 8.24 -7.91 3.88
CA VAL A 81 7.40 -6.71 3.77
C VAL A 81 8.24 -5.48 4.11
N LEU A 82 8.28 -4.49 3.20
CA LEU A 82 9.00 -3.22 3.42
C LEU A 82 8.12 -2.01 3.06
N PRO A 83 7.53 -1.34 4.07
CA PRO A 83 6.73 -0.14 3.86
C PRO A 83 7.53 1.15 3.97
N VAL A 84 7.48 2.00 2.95
CA VAL A 84 7.93 3.39 3.02
C VAL A 84 6.69 4.28 2.96
N ILE A 85 6.41 4.99 4.06
CA ILE A 85 5.20 5.79 4.23
C ILE A 85 5.62 7.22 4.55
N GLY A 86 5.10 8.18 3.77
CA GLY A 86 5.21 9.60 4.02
C GLY A 86 4.46 10.07 5.27
N ASP A 87 4.44 11.37 5.49
CA ASP A 87 3.79 11.96 6.65
C ASP A 87 2.27 12.08 6.48
N SER A 88 1.56 12.08 7.61
CA SER A 88 0.15 12.46 7.66
C SER A 88 -0.07 13.54 8.72
N SER A 89 -0.91 14.54 8.41
CA SER A 89 -1.22 15.57 9.41
C SER A 89 -2.17 15.10 10.51
N LYS A 90 -2.86 13.96 10.35
CA LYS A 90 -3.70 13.39 11.42
C LYS A 90 -3.33 11.97 11.79
N THR A 91 -3.38 11.01 10.86
CA THR A 91 -3.27 9.59 11.20
C THR A 91 -2.47 8.78 10.20
N ILE A 92 -1.52 7.99 10.70
CA ILE A 92 -0.92 6.86 9.99
C ILE A 92 -1.22 5.60 10.81
N LEU A 93 -1.78 4.58 10.15
CA LEU A 93 -1.97 3.26 10.75
C LEU A 93 -1.55 2.20 9.73
N LEU A 94 -0.50 1.48 10.07
CA LEU A 94 0.04 0.37 9.28
C LEU A 94 -0.31 -0.95 9.96
N VAL A 95 -0.93 -1.85 9.20
CA VAL A 95 -1.19 -3.23 9.63
C VAL A 95 -0.49 -4.17 8.67
N ILE A 96 0.24 -5.12 9.22
CA ILE A 96 0.91 -6.20 8.49
C ILE A 96 0.47 -7.52 9.13
N GLY A 97 0.19 -8.53 8.31
CA GLY A 97 0.05 -9.93 8.74
C GLY A 97 1.28 -10.42 9.51
N THR A 98 1.22 -11.65 10.02
CA THR A 98 2.16 -12.32 10.95
C THR A 98 3.66 -12.36 10.58
N ALA A 99 4.13 -11.66 9.56
CA ALA A 99 5.55 -11.52 9.23
C ALA A 99 6.26 -10.48 10.12
N VAL A 100 7.00 -10.97 11.11
CA VAL A 100 7.86 -10.16 11.99
C VAL A 100 9.10 -9.68 11.23
N ARG A 101 9.14 -8.40 10.84
CA ARG A 101 10.41 -7.67 10.67
C ARG A 101 10.26 -6.26 11.26
N PRO A 102 11.11 -5.86 12.22
CA PRO A 102 11.03 -4.52 12.79
C PRO A 102 11.41 -3.48 11.74
N PHE A 103 10.47 -2.57 11.46
CA PHE A 103 10.76 -1.34 10.72
C PHE A 103 11.68 -0.48 11.59
N SER A 104 12.94 -0.33 11.18
CA SER A 104 13.89 0.60 11.81
C SER A 104 13.95 1.84 10.96
N ARG A 105 13.67 2.98 11.59
CA ARG A 105 13.75 4.32 10.99
C ARG A 105 15.18 4.66 10.59
#